data_AF-A0A963J2D2-F1
#
_entry.id   AF-A0A963J2D2-F1
#
_cell.length_a   1.000
_cell.length_b   1.000
_cell.length_c   1.000
_cell.angle_alpha   90.00
_cell.angle_beta   90.00
_cell.angle_gamma   90.00
#
_symmetry.space_group_name_H-M   'P 1'
#
loop_
_entity.id
_entity.type
_entity.pdbx_description
1 polymer ?
#
loop_
_entity_poly.entity_id
_entity_poly.type
_entity_poly.pdbx_seq_one_letter_code
_entity_poly.pdbx_strand_id
1 'polypeptide(L)'
;KSIIFRRKDDDAAVLVITSGDRRVDEKKVVALVGAIGRADAQFVKERTGFSIGGVSPVAHATPPVTLIDRDLLRFDVVWAAAGHPHGVFPLHPGDLQRLTGAPVVDVAQEPAAP
;
A
#
# COMPACT_ATOMS: atom_id res chain seq x y z
N LYS A 1 -0.48 6.95 -0.05
CA LYS A 1 -1.65 6.24 -0.60
C LYS A 1 -1.48 4.74 -0.42
N SER A 2 -2.59 4.02 -0.26
CA SER A 2 -2.64 2.55 -0.16
C SER A 2 -3.17 1.98 -1.47
N ILE A 3 -2.42 1.08 -2.09
CA ILE A 3 -2.80 0.40 -3.34
C ILE A 3 -2.88 -1.10 -3.04
N ILE A 4 -3.98 -1.73 -3.44
CA ILE A 4 -4.18 -3.18 -3.25
C ILE A 4 -4.06 -3.88 -4.60
N PHE A 5 -3.22 -4.92 -4.62
CA PHE A 5 -3.18 -5.92 -5.68
C PHE A 5 -3.68 -7.26 -5.14
N ARG A 6 -4.07 -8.14 -6.06
CA ARG A 6 -4.44 -9.53 -5.76
C ARG A 6 -3.30 -10.43 -6.22
N ARG A 7 -2.66 -11.15 -5.30
CA ARG A 7 -1.64 -12.15 -5.66
C ARG A 7 -2.31 -13.37 -6.27
N LYS A 8 -1.78 -13.85 -7.39
CA LYS A 8 -2.41 -14.92 -8.19
C LYS A 8 -2.24 -16.30 -7.57
N ASP A 9 -1.15 -16.52 -6.84
CA ASP A 9 -0.78 -17.86 -6.37
C ASP A 9 -1.66 -18.35 -5.21
N ASP A 10 -2.11 -17.44 -4.35
CA ASP A 10 -2.81 -17.78 -3.10
C ASP A 10 -3.97 -16.84 -2.75
N ASP A 11 -4.36 -15.97 -3.68
CA ASP A 11 -5.44 -15.02 -3.49
C ASP A 11 -5.23 -13.95 -2.40
N ALA A 12 -3.98 -13.78 -1.93
CA ALA A 12 -3.67 -12.81 -0.89
C ALA A 12 -3.79 -11.36 -1.41
N ALA A 13 -4.22 -10.46 -0.52
CA ALA A 13 -4.11 -9.03 -0.77
C ALA A 13 -2.65 -8.59 -0.58
N VAL A 14 -2.12 -7.89 -1.57
CA VAL A 14 -0.82 -7.21 -1.51
C VAL A 14 -1.07 -5.72 -1.38
N LEU A 15 -0.68 -5.15 -0.24
CA LEU A 15 -0.76 -3.72 0.05
C LEU A 15 0.57 -3.05 -0.26
N VAL A 16 0.54 -2.04 -1.14
CA VAL A 16 1.66 -1.13 -1.35
C VAL A 16 1.31 0.24 -0.79
N ILE A 17 2.12 0.71 0.14
CA ILE A 17 2.00 2.06 0.72
C ILE A 17 3.05 2.93 0.07
N THR A 18 2.65 3.91 -0.73
CA THR A 18 3.56 4.79 -1.51
C THR A 18 3.15 6.26 -1.44
N SER A 19 4.04 7.17 -1.84
CA SER A 19 3.71 8.60 -1.89
C SER A 19 2.68 8.91 -2.99
N GLY A 20 1.96 10.02 -2.83
CA GLY A 20 0.86 10.41 -3.73
C GLY A 20 1.32 10.74 -5.15
N ASP A 21 2.48 11.38 -5.26
CA ASP A 21 3.15 11.82 -6.49
C ASP A 21 3.93 10.69 -7.21
N ARG A 22 4.07 9.52 -6.58
CA ARG A 22 4.72 8.35 -7.17
C ARG A 22 3.71 7.42 -7.83
N ARG A 23 4.16 6.68 -8.84
CA ARG A 23 3.44 5.53 -9.39
C ARG A 23 4.15 4.26 -8.95
N VAL A 24 3.37 3.23 -8.63
CA VAL A 24 3.93 1.92 -8.26
C VAL A 24 4.49 1.26 -9.51
N ASP A 25 5.69 0.70 -9.40
CA ASP A 25 6.27 -0.18 -10.39
C ASP A 25 5.83 -1.62 -10.11
N GLU A 26 4.83 -2.10 -10.84
CA GLU A 26 4.30 -3.46 -10.70
C GLU A 26 5.37 -4.54 -10.90
N LYS A 27 6.42 -4.28 -11.71
CA LYS A 27 7.50 -5.26 -11.90
C LYS A 27 8.31 -5.44 -10.63
N LYS A 28 8.62 -4.33 -9.93
CA LYS A 28 9.31 -4.37 -8.63
C LYS A 28 8.46 -5.08 -7.59
N VAL A 29 7.14 -4.84 -7.57
CA VAL A 29 6.23 -5.55 -6.66
C VAL A 29 6.21 -7.05 -6.97
N VAL A 30 6.06 -7.44 -8.24
CA VAL A 30 6.05 -8.86 -8.66
C VAL A 30 7.32 -9.58 -8.26
N ALA A 31 8.48 -8.94 -8.40
CA ALA A 31 9.77 -9.51 -7.98
C ALA A 31 9.84 -9.82 -6.48
N LEU A 32 9.08 -9.11 -5.65
CA LEU A 32 9.07 -9.27 -4.19
C LEU A 32 7.99 -10.25 -3.70
N VAL A 33 6.83 -10.29 -4.35
CA VAL A 33 5.66 -10.98 -3.81
C VAL A 33 5.13 -12.11 -4.70
N GLY A 34 5.63 -12.26 -5.92
CA GLY A 34 5.10 -13.16 -6.94
C GLY A 34 4.09 -12.50 -7.88
N ALA A 35 3.45 -13.28 -8.74
CA ALA A 35 2.58 -12.73 -9.78
C ALA A 35 1.36 -12.02 -9.18
N ILE A 36 1.13 -10.77 -9.58
CA ILE A 36 -0.01 -9.97 -9.13
C ILE A 36 -1.01 -9.73 -10.26
N GLY A 37 -2.25 -9.46 -9.88
CA GLY A 37 -3.34 -9.06 -10.74
C GLY A 37 -4.16 -7.92 -10.12
N ARG A 38 -5.14 -7.45 -10.89
CA ARG A 38 -6.04 -6.38 -10.44
C ARG A 38 -6.89 -6.86 -9.27
N ALA A 39 -6.95 -6.04 -8.22
CA ALA A 39 -7.95 -6.18 -7.17
C ALA A 39 -9.19 -5.34 -7.55
N ASP A 40 -10.36 -5.98 -7.62
CA ASP A 40 -11.63 -5.27 -7.80
C ASP A 40 -12.18 -4.76 -6.45
N ALA A 41 -13.26 -3.97 -6.52
CA ALA A 41 -13.85 -3.35 -5.34
C ALA A 41 -14.35 -4.36 -4.31
N GLN A 42 -14.89 -5.49 -4.78
CA GLN A 42 -15.41 -6.54 -3.91
C GLN A 42 -14.26 -7.20 -3.15
N PHE A 43 -13.22 -7.64 -3.86
CA PHE A 43 -12.02 -8.22 -3.26
C PHE A 43 -11.36 -7.29 -2.25
N VAL A 44 -11.20 -6.00 -2.60
CA VAL A 44 -10.63 -5.01 -1.68
C VAL A 44 -11.47 -4.94 -0.41
N LYS A 45 -12.80 -4.84 -0.53
CA LYS A 45 -13.70 -4.74 0.64
C LYS A 45 -13.63 -5.99 1.51
N GLU A 46 -13.66 -7.17 0.91
CA GLU A 46 -13.63 -8.46 1.61
C GLU A 46 -12.30 -8.70 2.33
N ARG A 47 -11.17 -8.42 1.68
CA ARG A 47 -9.84 -8.67 2.26
C ARG A 47 -9.43 -7.60 3.28
N THR A 48 -9.72 -6.34 2.98
CA THR A 48 -9.23 -5.21 3.80
C THR A 48 -10.25 -4.74 4.84
N GLY A 49 -11.54 -4.93 4.60
CA GLY A 49 -12.61 -4.29 5.36
C GLY A 49 -12.95 -2.87 4.88
N PHE A 50 -12.14 -2.28 3.99
CA PHE A 50 -12.28 -0.91 3.52
C PHE A 50 -12.75 -0.83 2.06
N SER A 51 -13.40 0.27 1.72
CA SER A 51 -13.76 0.56 0.33
C SER A 51 -12.58 1.18 -0.43
N ILE A 52 -12.54 0.99 -1.76
CA ILE A 52 -11.57 1.68 -2.63
C ILE A 52 -11.62 3.20 -2.37
N GLY A 53 -10.44 3.83 -2.32
CA GLY A 53 -10.29 5.25 -2.01
C GLY A 53 -10.20 5.58 -0.52
N GLY A 54 -10.53 4.62 0.36
CA GLY A 54 -10.46 4.78 1.82
C GLY A 54 -9.61 3.71 2.53
N VAL A 55 -8.83 2.90 1.80
CA VAL A 55 -8.07 1.78 2.38
C VAL A 55 -7.01 2.29 3.35
N SER A 56 -7.20 2.03 4.64
CA SER A 56 -6.23 2.35 5.69
C SER A 56 -4.96 1.51 5.51
N PRO A 57 -3.76 2.03 5.85
CA PRO A 57 -2.53 1.24 5.85
C PRO A 57 -2.49 0.19 6.97
N VAL A 58 -3.40 0.26 7.95
CA VAL A 58 -3.42 -0.59 9.15
C VAL A 58 -4.85 -1.04 9.49
N ALA A 59 -4.97 -1.99 10.42
CA ALA A 59 -6.24 -2.52 10.93
C ALA A 59 -7.14 -3.17 9.85
N HIS A 60 -6.52 -3.99 9.00
CA HIS A 60 -7.23 -4.74 7.96
C HIS A 60 -7.99 -5.92 8.53
N ALA A 61 -9.14 -6.27 7.93
CA ALA A 61 -9.93 -7.45 8.29
C ALA A 61 -9.11 -8.75 8.16
N THR A 62 -8.29 -8.86 7.11
CA THR A 62 -7.28 -9.92 6.94
C THR A 62 -5.91 -9.26 6.73
N PRO A 63 -4.84 -9.69 7.44
CA PRO A 63 -3.50 -9.14 7.24
C PRO A 63 -3.00 -9.29 5.79
N PRO A 64 -2.71 -8.20 5.06
CA PRO A 64 -2.16 -8.27 3.71
C PRO A 64 -0.64 -8.44 3.72
N VAL A 65 -0.09 -8.94 2.61
CA VAL A 65 1.35 -8.80 2.34
C VAL A 65 1.63 -7.33 2.08
N THR A 66 2.37 -6.68 2.98
CA THR A 66 2.54 -5.22 2.96
C THR A 66 3.95 -4.84 2.52
N LEU A 67 4.05 -3.82 1.64
CA LEU A 67 5.30 -3.19 1.21
C LEU A 67 5.20 -1.69 1.46
N ILE A 68 6.22 -1.11 2.09
CA ILE A 68 6.32 0.33 2.32
C ILE A 68 7.34 0.90 1.34
N ASP A 69 6.93 1.84 0.52
CA ASP A 69 7.82 2.54 -0.39
C ASP A 69 8.80 3.44 0.37
N ARG A 70 10.10 3.27 0.12
CA ARG A 70 11.17 4.07 0.72
C ARG A 70 11.01 5.56 0.47
N ASP A 71 10.36 5.96 -0.62
CA ASP A 71 10.14 7.37 -0.95
C ASP A 71 9.22 8.10 0.04
N LEU A 72 8.50 7.36 0.91
CA LEU A 72 7.78 7.97 2.03
C LEU A 72 8.73 8.57 3.07
N LEU A 73 9.95 8.05 3.20
CA LEU A 73 10.94 8.49 4.20
C LEU A 73 11.50 9.88 3.92
N ARG A 74 11.23 10.47 2.75
CA ARG A 74 11.60 11.86 2.43
C ARG A 74 10.71 12.90 3.14
N PHE A 75 9.65 12.45 3.81
CA PHE A 75 8.71 13.29 4.55
C PHE A 75 8.83 13.04 6.04
N ASP A 76 8.75 14.09 6.84
CA ASP A 76 8.64 13.93 8.29
C ASP A 76 7.29 13.35 8.67
N VAL A 77 6.20 13.86 8.07
CA VAL A 77 4.82 13.44 8.33
C VAL A 77 4.14 13.09 7.01
N VAL A 78 3.40 11.98 7.02
CA VAL A 78 2.53 11.56 5.92
C VAL A 78 1.09 11.48 6.38
N TRP A 79 0.16 11.63 5.44
CA TRP A 79 -1.28 11.53 5.68
C TRP A 79 -1.82 10.26 5.04
N ALA A 80 -2.32 9.34 5.86
CA ALA A 80 -2.87 8.07 5.43
C ALA A 80 -4.40 8.03 5.56
N ALA A 81 -5.07 7.23 4.74
CA ALA A 81 -6.52 7.06 4.82
C ALA A 81 -6.90 6.42 6.17
N ALA A 82 -7.97 6.93 6.79
CA ALA A 82 -8.46 6.47 8.09
C ALA A 82 -9.58 5.41 7.98
N GLY A 83 -9.66 4.69 6.86
CA GLY A 83 -10.73 3.72 6.61
C GLY A 83 -12.01 4.31 5.99
N HIS A 84 -12.02 5.62 5.70
CA HIS A 84 -13.15 6.35 5.13
C HIS A 84 -12.68 7.28 4.00
N PRO A 85 -13.46 7.47 2.90
CA PRO A 85 -13.06 8.32 1.77
C PRO A 85 -12.75 9.78 2.12
N HIS A 86 -13.29 10.26 3.25
CA HIS A 86 -13.10 11.64 3.73
C HIS A 86 -12.31 11.72 5.04
N GLY A 87 -11.72 10.61 5.49
CA GLY A 87 -10.94 10.55 6.72
C GLY A 87 -9.48 10.26 6.43
N VAL A 88 -8.60 11.09 6.96
CA VAL A 88 -7.15 10.86 6.96
C VAL A 88 -6.57 11.11 8.34
N PHE A 89 -5.44 10.49 8.64
CA PHE A 89 -4.69 10.73 9.88
C PHE A 89 -3.20 10.94 9.59
N PRO A 90 -2.52 11.81 10.37
CA PRO A 90 -1.09 12.02 10.24
C PRO A 90 -0.32 10.94 11.00
N LEU A 91 0.85 10.57 10.49
CA LEU A 91 1.83 9.72 11.16
C LEU A 91 3.23 9.94 10.59
N HIS A 92 4.25 9.56 11.33
CA HIS A 92 5.60 9.49 10.77
C HIS A 92 5.74 8.23 9.90
N PRO A 93 6.47 8.27 8.77
CA PRO A 93 6.69 7.08 7.94
C PRO A 93 7.25 5.87 8.71
N GLY A 94 8.12 6.11 9.70
CA GLY A 94 8.65 5.05 10.56
C GLY A 94 7.58 4.33 11.40
N ASP A 95 6.46 4.99 11.71
CA ASP A 95 5.35 4.36 12.40
C ASP A 95 4.68 3.29 11.54
N LEU A 96 4.66 3.42 10.22
CA LEU A 96 4.12 2.40 9.33
C LEU A 96 4.86 1.08 9.50
N GLN A 97 6.19 1.13 9.53
CA GLN A 97 7.02 -0.06 9.72
C GLN A 97 6.79 -0.66 11.12
N ARG A 98 6.69 0.18 12.15
CA ARG A 98 6.42 -0.26 13.53
C ARG A 98 5.04 -0.91 13.69
N LEU A 99 4.02 -0.37 13.04
CA LEU A 99 2.63 -0.84 13.14
C LEU A 99 2.35 -2.08 12.28
N THR A 100 3.03 -2.22 11.15
CA THR A 100 2.77 -3.29 10.16
C THR A 100 3.81 -4.41 10.18
N GLY A 101 5.02 -4.15 10.69
CA GLY A 101 6.18 -5.05 10.54
C GLY A 101 6.68 -5.18 9.09
N ALA A 102 6.14 -4.39 8.16
CA ALA A 102 6.42 -4.51 6.75
C ALA A 102 7.81 -3.97 6.38
N PRO A 103 8.46 -4.56 5.35
CA PRO A 103 9.73 -4.05 4.85
C PRO A 103 9.56 -2.71 4.13
N VAL A 104 10.59 -1.87 4.26
CA VAL A 104 10.75 -0.67 3.43
C VAL A 104 11.57 -1.03 2.20
N VAL A 105 11.01 -0.80 1.02
CA VAL A 105 11.53 -1.26 -0.27
C VAL A 105 11.39 -0.18 -1.35
N ASP A 106 12.14 -0.31 -2.44
CA ASP A 106 11.91 0.48 -3.65
C ASP A 106 10.84 -0.18 -4.51
N VAL A 107 9.66 0.43 -4.59
CA VAL A 107 8.52 -0.03 -5.40
C VAL A 107 7.91 1.08 -6.24
N ALA A 108 8.56 2.24 -6.31
CA ALA A 108 8.13 3.34 -7.16
C ALA A 108 8.80 3.26 -8.53
N GLN A 109 8.08 3.73 -9.55
CA GLN A 109 8.67 4.08 -10.84
C GLN A 109 9.63 5.24 -10.64
N GLU A 110 10.71 5.24 -11.42
CA GLU A 110 11.61 6.40 -11.45
C GLU A 110 10.82 7.65 -11.87
N PRO A 111 11.11 8.82 -11.26
CA PRO A 111 10.55 10.07 -11.74
C PRO A 111 10.91 10.22 -13.22
N ALA A 112 9.94 10.58 -14.04
CA ALA A 112 10.20 10.96 -15.41
C ALA A 112 11.25 12.09 -15.42
N ALA A 113 12.26 11.96 -16.29
CA ALA A 113 13.21 13.05 -16.51
C ALA A 113 12.44 14.31 -16.95
N PRO A 114 12.86 15.49 -16.47
CA PRO A 114 12.20 16.76 -16.80
C PRO A 114 12.20 17.06 -18.31
#